data_AF-A0A841GLW8-F1
#
_entry.id   AF-A0A841GLW8-F1
#
_cell.length_a   1.000
_cell.length_b   1.000
_cell.length_c   1.000
_cell.angle_alpha   90.00
_cell.angle_beta   90.00
_cell.angle_gamma   90.00
#
_symmetry.space_group_name_H-M   'P 1'
#
loop_
_entity.id
_entity.type
_entity.pdbx_description
1 polymer ?
#
loop_
_entity_poly.entity_id
_entity_poly.type
_entity_poly.pdbx_seq_one_letter_code
_entity_poly.pdbx_strand_id
1 'polypeptide(L)'
;MKMKKGFTLVELLIVLAVIAALLSVATPLALNAVKKAKASQVAQNFRAIKSAVENWFNTTNPNDPTTLDVENDLKGKYLNSIPDGFTVSVADSGSGVYTVTIEYTKNDIALADVQKSGMPEITQDGNNLKLTFDLQKWW
;
A
#
# COMPACT_ATOMS: atom_id res chain seq x y z
N MET A 1 -6.32 47.48 42.41
CA MET A 1 -6.59 46.03 42.22
C MET A 1 -7.20 45.84 40.83
N LYS A 2 -6.52 45.15 39.90
CA LYS A 2 -7.11 44.81 38.59
C LYS A 2 -8.06 43.62 38.78
N MET A 3 -9.35 43.80 38.49
CA MET A 3 -10.31 42.69 38.53
C MET A 3 -9.95 41.69 37.44
N LYS A 4 -9.70 40.43 37.81
CA LYS A 4 -9.55 39.33 36.85
C LYS A 4 -10.94 39.01 36.30
N LYS A 5 -11.18 39.27 35.02
CA LYS A 5 -12.38 38.81 34.32
C LYS A 5 -12.27 37.28 34.17
N GLY A 6 -13.24 36.55 34.74
CA GLY A 6 -13.41 35.12 34.53
C GLY A 6 -14.28 34.85 33.31
N PHE A 7 -14.12 33.66 32.72
CA PHE A 7 -14.99 33.15 31.65
C PHE A 7 -16.36 32.76 32.24
N THR A 8 -17.45 33.05 31.54
CA THR A 8 -18.78 32.56 31.94
C THR A 8 -18.98 31.11 31.48
N LEU A 9 -19.82 30.36 32.20
CA LEU A 9 -20.19 29.00 31.82
C LEU A 9 -20.89 28.95 30.46
N VAL A 10 -21.68 29.99 30.14
CA VAL A 10 -22.40 30.07 28.86
C VAL A 10 -21.44 30.24 27.69
N GLU A 11 -20.40 31.07 27.84
CA GLU A 11 -19.36 31.22 26.81
C GLU A 11 -18.62 29.89 26.56
N LEU A 12 -18.30 29.14 27.62
CA LEU A 12 -17.66 27.83 27.47
C LEU A 12 -18.57 26.83 26.74
N LEU A 13 -19.88 26.82 27.03
CA LEU A 13 -20.85 25.92 26.40
C LEU A 13 -21.02 26.20 24.90
N ILE A 14 -21.10 27.48 24.51
CA ILE A 14 -21.21 27.85 23.09
C ILE A 14 -19.94 27.45 22.34
N VAL A 15 -18.76 27.65 22.94
CA VAL A 15 -17.48 27.26 22.34
C VAL A 15 -17.41 25.75 22.12
N LEU A 16 -17.79 24.95 23.12
CA LEU A 16 -17.83 23.49 22.98
C LEU A 16 -18.81 23.03 21.92
N ALA A 17 -19.99 23.67 21.81
CA ALA A 17 -20.97 23.36 20.79
C ALA A 17 -20.43 23.63 19.37
N VAL A 18 -19.74 24.76 19.16
CA VAL A 18 -19.12 25.08 17.87
C VAL A 18 -17.96 24.12 17.54
N ILE A 19 -17.10 23.79 18.51
CA ILE A 19 -16.02 22.81 18.32
C ILE A 19 -16.59 21.43 17.94
N ALA A 20 -17.64 20.97 18.63
CA ALA A 20 -18.30 19.70 18.33
C ALA A 20 -18.89 19.68 16.91
N ALA A 21 -19.53 20.77 16.48
CA ALA A 21 -20.07 20.91 15.13
C ALA A 21 -18.97 20.85 14.06
N LEU A 22 -17.84 21.55 14.28
CA LEU A 22 -16.69 21.53 13.36
C LEU A 22 -16.05 20.14 13.27
N LEU A 23 -15.84 19.47 14.42
CA LEU A 23 -15.26 18.12 14.47
C LEU A 23 -16.14 17.08 13.79
N SER A 24 -17.47 17.23 13.86
CA SER A 24 -18.43 16.35 13.20
C SER A 24 -18.21 16.29 11.68
N VAL A 25 -17.90 17.43 11.06
CA VAL A 25 -17.64 17.51 9.61
C VAL A 25 -16.18 17.18 9.27
N ALA A 26 -15.23 17.61 10.10
CA ALA A 26 -13.79 17.45 9.82
C ALA A 26 -13.33 15.98 9.93
N THR A 27 -13.87 15.21 10.88
CA THR A 27 -13.44 13.82 11.14
C THR A 27 -13.64 12.88 9.95
N PRO A 28 -14.84 12.74 9.34
CA PRO A 28 -15.03 11.83 8.20
C PRO A 28 -14.18 12.22 6.99
N LEU A 29 -13.98 13.52 6.75
CA LEU A 29 -13.12 14.02 5.69
C LEU A 29 -11.66 13.60 5.89
N ALA A 30 -11.14 13.77 7.11
CA ALA A 30 -9.78 13.37 7.45
C ALA A 30 -9.57 11.85 7.30
N LEU A 31 -10.53 11.03 7.74
CA LEU A 31 -10.46 9.58 7.58
C LEU A 31 -10.42 9.15 6.11
N ASN A 32 -11.22 9.78 5.25
CA ASN A 32 -11.22 9.50 3.82
C ASN A 32 -9.90 9.92 3.14
N ALA A 33 -9.33 11.07 3.54
CA ALA A 33 -8.04 11.52 3.04
C ALA A 33 -6.91 10.54 3.40
N VAL A 34 -6.89 10.05 4.65
CA VAL A 34 -5.92 9.04 5.10
C VAL A 34 -6.08 7.73 4.33
N LYS A 35 -7.31 7.26 4.10
CA LYS A 35 -7.56 6.06 3.28
C LYS A 35 -7.03 6.22 1.86
N LYS A 36 -7.27 7.36 1.21
CA LYS A 36 -6.77 7.65 -0.13
C LYS A 36 -5.24 7.73 -0.18
N ALA A 37 -4.61 8.34 0.83
CA ALA A 37 -3.16 8.40 0.94
C ALA A 37 -2.56 6.99 1.09
N LYS A 38 -3.16 6.15 1.95
CA LYS A 38 -2.76 4.74 2.10
C LYS A 38 -2.91 3.96 0.80
N ALA A 39 -4.01 4.13 0.06
CA ALA A 39 -4.22 3.47 -1.23
C ALA A 39 -3.14 3.85 -2.25
N SER A 40 -2.79 5.14 -2.35
CA SER A 40 -1.70 5.62 -3.19
C SER A 40 -0.35 5.06 -2.76
N GLN A 41 -0.07 4.97 -1.46
CA GLN A 41 1.14 4.37 -0.93
C GLN A 41 1.26 2.89 -1.31
N VAL A 42 0.17 2.12 -1.17
CA VAL A 42 0.15 0.70 -1.52
C VAL A 42 0.34 0.50 -3.02
N ALA A 43 -0.28 1.33 -3.87
CA ALA A 43 -0.04 1.32 -5.31
C ALA A 43 1.44 1.60 -5.65
N GLN A 44 2.07 2.58 -4.99
CA GLN A 44 3.49 2.86 -5.20
C GLN A 44 4.39 1.69 -4.75
N ASN A 45 4.06 1.05 -3.62
CA ASN A 45 4.78 -0.11 -3.14
C ASN A 45 4.67 -1.30 -4.11
N PHE A 46 3.49 -1.58 -4.66
CA PHE A 46 3.33 -2.61 -5.69
C PHE A 46 4.21 -2.35 -6.92
N ARG A 47 4.27 -1.10 -7.40
CA ARG A 47 5.13 -0.73 -8.54
C ARG A 47 6.61 -0.89 -8.20
N ALA A 48 7.02 -0.47 -7.01
CA ALA A 48 8.41 -0.61 -6.55
C ALA A 48 8.82 -2.08 -6.49
N ILE A 49 7.96 -2.95 -5.94
CA ILE A 49 8.22 -4.38 -5.85
C ILE A 49 8.25 -5.01 -7.25
N LYS A 50 7.29 -4.70 -8.13
CA LYS A 50 7.28 -5.19 -9.53
C LYS A 50 8.60 -4.86 -10.23
N SER A 51 9.01 -3.58 -10.20
CA SER A 51 10.26 -3.15 -10.82
C SER A 51 11.48 -3.81 -10.19
N ALA A 52 11.49 -4.03 -8.88
CA ALA A 52 12.57 -4.73 -8.20
C ALA A 52 12.69 -6.20 -8.65
N VAL A 53 11.56 -6.90 -8.79
CA VAL A 53 11.54 -8.30 -9.28
C VAL A 53 11.97 -8.38 -10.74
N GLU A 54 11.49 -7.48 -11.60
CA GLU A 54 11.92 -7.39 -12.99
C GLU A 54 13.44 -7.13 -13.10
N ASN A 55 13.98 -6.21 -12.31
CA ASN A 55 15.41 -5.91 -12.31
C ASN A 55 16.24 -7.10 -11.80
N TRP A 56 15.79 -7.78 -10.75
CA TRP A 56 16.45 -8.98 -10.24
C TRP A 56 16.48 -10.09 -11.31
N PHE A 57 15.36 -10.35 -11.97
CA PHE A 57 15.24 -11.38 -13.00
C PHE A 57 16.20 -11.14 -14.17
N ASN A 58 16.25 -9.89 -14.67
CA ASN A 58 17.10 -9.52 -15.80
C ASN A 58 18.60 -9.41 -15.47
N THR A 59 18.95 -9.14 -14.22
CA THR A 59 20.37 -8.96 -13.82
C THR A 59 21.00 -10.26 -13.35
N THR A 60 20.24 -11.04 -12.56
CA THR A 60 20.76 -12.26 -11.93
C THR A 60 20.71 -13.45 -12.87
N ASN A 61 19.85 -13.40 -13.90
CA ASN A 61 19.62 -14.50 -14.85
C ASN A 61 19.47 -15.86 -14.16
N PRO A 62 18.57 -15.98 -13.16
CA PRO A 62 18.46 -17.18 -12.35
C PRO A 62 18.14 -18.42 -13.21
N ASN A 63 18.74 -19.56 -12.83
CA ASN A 63 18.43 -20.83 -13.47
C ASN A 63 16.98 -21.24 -13.19
N ASP A 64 16.54 -21.03 -11.95
CA ASP A 64 15.17 -21.23 -11.49
C ASP A 64 14.69 -19.98 -10.70
N PRO A 65 13.84 -19.12 -11.31
CA PRO A 65 13.21 -17.97 -10.66
C PRO A 65 12.23 -18.32 -9.53
N THR A 66 11.78 -19.57 -9.39
CA THR A 66 10.82 -19.95 -8.34
C THR A 66 11.44 -19.95 -6.94
N THR A 67 12.78 -19.99 -6.85
CA THR A 67 13.51 -19.95 -5.58
C THR A 67 13.75 -18.51 -5.08
N LEU A 68 13.10 -17.51 -5.68
CA LEU A 68 13.25 -16.10 -5.28
C LEU A 68 12.96 -15.95 -3.79
N ASP A 69 13.98 -15.55 -3.04
CA ASP A 69 13.84 -15.19 -1.64
C ASP A 69 13.75 -13.67 -1.51
N VAL A 70 12.56 -13.17 -1.18
CA VAL A 70 12.30 -11.73 -1.07
C VAL A 70 13.24 -11.06 -0.05
N GLU A 71 13.64 -11.77 0.99
CA GLU A 71 14.45 -11.21 2.06
C GLU A 71 15.95 -11.20 1.75
N ASN A 72 16.45 -12.13 0.93
CA ASN A 72 17.88 -12.23 0.58
C ASN A 72 18.21 -11.67 -0.81
N ASP A 73 17.28 -11.76 -1.76
CA ASP A 73 17.51 -11.42 -3.16
C ASP A 73 17.04 -10.00 -3.52
N LEU A 74 15.95 -9.54 -2.92
CA LEU A 74 15.35 -8.23 -3.22
C LEU A 74 15.75 -7.15 -2.22
N LYS A 75 15.72 -7.47 -0.92
CA LYS A 75 16.06 -6.53 0.17
C LYS A 75 17.55 -6.18 0.15
N GLY A 76 17.87 -4.89 0.24
CA GLY A 76 19.23 -4.35 0.26
C GLY A 76 19.90 -4.22 -1.12
N LYS A 77 19.37 -4.88 -2.17
CA LYS A 77 19.87 -4.77 -3.55
C LYS A 77 18.93 -3.99 -4.46
N TYR A 78 17.66 -4.37 -4.48
CA TYR A 78 16.64 -3.80 -5.37
C TYR A 78 15.52 -3.08 -4.61
N LEU A 79 15.37 -3.35 -3.31
CA LEU A 79 14.47 -2.65 -2.39
C LEU A 79 15.22 -2.25 -1.12
N ASN A 80 15.06 -1.01 -0.67
CA ASN A 80 15.64 -0.55 0.61
C ASN A 80 15.04 -1.28 1.82
N SER A 81 13.76 -1.63 1.74
CA SER A 81 13.02 -2.39 2.75
C SER A 81 11.80 -3.01 2.10
N ILE A 82 11.41 -4.21 2.52
CA ILE A 82 10.15 -4.82 2.10
C ILE A 82 9.03 -4.06 2.82
N PRO A 83 8.08 -3.43 2.10
CA PRO A 83 6.95 -2.77 2.74
C PRO A 83 6.08 -3.78 3.48
N ASP A 84 5.59 -3.42 4.67
CA ASP A 84 4.82 -4.35 5.49
C ASP A 84 3.54 -4.86 4.81
N GLY A 85 3.28 -6.16 4.97
CA GLY A 85 2.07 -6.80 4.47
C GLY A 85 2.13 -7.22 3.01
N PHE A 86 3.30 -7.08 2.37
CA PHE A 86 3.54 -7.57 1.01
C PHE A 86 4.29 -8.90 1.02
N THR A 87 3.79 -9.84 0.21
CA THR A 87 4.47 -11.10 -0.10
C THR A 87 4.63 -11.22 -1.60
N VAL A 88 5.73 -11.84 -2.04
CA VAL A 88 5.99 -12.11 -3.46
C VAL A 88 6.21 -13.60 -3.62
N SER A 89 5.50 -14.20 -4.57
CA SER A 89 5.64 -15.61 -4.91
C SER A 89 5.82 -15.73 -6.43
N VAL A 90 6.73 -16.60 -6.85
CA VAL A 90 6.98 -16.88 -8.27
C VAL A 90 6.59 -18.33 -8.55
N ALA A 91 5.74 -18.55 -9.54
CA ALA A 91 5.33 -19.87 -10.00
C ALA A 91 5.85 -20.12 -11.42
N ASP A 92 6.31 -21.34 -11.67
CA ASP A 92 6.64 -21.79 -13.03
C ASP A 92 5.34 -22.12 -13.78
N SER A 93 5.06 -21.36 -14.84
CA SER A 93 3.90 -21.56 -15.72
C SER A 93 4.26 -22.42 -16.96
N GLY A 94 5.49 -22.93 -17.02
CA GLY A 94 6.02 -23.76 -18.09
C GLY A 94 6.57 -22.95 -19.26
N SER A 95 7.32 -23.64 -20.14
CA SER A 95 7.90 -23.06 -21.37
C SER A 95 8.80 -21.82 -21.14
N GLY A 96 9.44 -21.72 -19.97
CA GLY A 96 10.28 -20.57 -19.61
C GLY A 96 9.50 -19.31 -19.23
N VAL A 97 8.20 -19.42 -18.98
CA VAL A 97 7.36 -18.34 -18.47
C VAL A 97 7.13 -18.54 -16.98
N TYR A 98 7.44 -17.50 -16.20
CA TYR A 98 7.29 -17.47 -14.75
C TYR A 98 6.25 -16.42 -14.37
N THR A 99 5.22 -16.84 -13.66
CA THR A 99 4.17 -15.94 -13.18
C THR A 99 4.52 -15.45 -11.79
N VAL A 100 4.78 -14.14 -11.68
CA VAL A 100 5.04 -13.48 -10.40
C VAL A 100 3.73 -12.96 -9.83
N THR A 101 3.44 -13.33 -8.59
CA THR A 101 2.28 -12.82 -7.83
C THR A 101 2.78 -12.03 -6.63
N ILE A 102 2.44 -10.75 -6.58
CA ILE A 102 2.64 -9.89 -5.41
C ILE A 102 1.31 -9.77 -4.69
N GLU A 103 1.26 -10.08 -3.40
CA GLU A 103 0.05 -10.07 -2.59
C GLU A 103 0.16 -9.09 -1.42
N TYR A 104 -0.90 -8.33 -1.16
CA TYR A 104 -1.05 -7.44 -0.03
C TYR A 104 -2.12 -7.98 0.93
N THR A 105 -1.69 -8.30 2.15
CA THR A 105 -2.45 -9.11 3.13
C THR A 105 -3.14 -8.29 4.22
N LYS A 106 -2.86 -6.98 4.33
CA LYS A 106 -3.36 -6.16 5.45
C LYS A 106 -4.84 -5.79 5.36
N ASN A 107 -5.55 -6.09 4.27
CA ASN A 107 -7.01 -5.89 4.08
C ASN A 107 -7.57 -4.51 4.54
N ASP A 108 -6.70 -3.50 4.64
CA ASP A 108 -7.04 -2.18 5.18
C ASP A 108 -7.55 -1.21 4.09
N ILE A 109 -7.49 -1.63 2.82
CA ILE A 109 -7.70 -0.79 1.64
C ILE A 109 -8.54 -1.55 0.63
N ALA A 110 -9.58 -0.90 0.09
CA ALA A 110 -10.41 -1.48 -0.94
C ALA A 110 -9.69 -1.50 -2.31
N LEU A 111 -9.90 -2.57 -3.09
CA LEU A 111 -9.36 -2.73 -4.44
C LEU A 111 -9.63 -1.50 -5.32
N ALA A 112 -10.86 -0.97 -5.25
CA ALA A 112 -11.28 0.19 -6.05
C ALA A 112 -10.44 1.45 -5.81
N ASP A 113 -9.91 1.65 -4.59
CA ASP A 113 -9.10 2.82 -4.26
C ASP A 113 -7.67 2.69 -4.80
N VAL A 114 -7.14 1.46 -4.83
CA VAL A 114 -5.81 1.17 -5.40
C VAL A 114 -5.86 1.19 -6.93
N GLN A 115 -6.93 0.66 -7.54
CA GLN A 115 -7.15 0.75 -8.99
C GLN A 115 -7.27 2.20 -9.47
N LYS A 116 -8.03 3.04 -8.75
CA LYS A 116 -8.11 4.49 -9.01
C LYS A 116 -6.78 5.22 -8.82
N SER A 117 -5.85 4.62 -8.07
CA SER A 117 -4.49 5.14 -7.88
C SER A 117 -3.53 4.75 -9.03
N GLY A 118 -4.06 4.19 -10.13
CA GLY A 118 -3.30 3.94 -11.35
C GLY A 118 -2.73 2.53 -11.47
N MET A 119 -3.32 1.54 -10.78
CA MET A 119 -2.97 0.13 -10.93
C MET A 119 -4.21 -0.71 -11.25
N PRO A 120 -4.73 -0.66 -12.49
CA PRO A 120 -5.91 -1.42 -12.89
C PRO A 120 -5.67 -2.94 -12.90
N GLU A 121 -4.41 -3.36 -13.02
CA GLU A 121 -3.97 -4.77 -13.07
C GLU A 121 -4.08 -5.50 -11.73
N ILE A 122 -4.30 -4.77 -10.62
CA ILE A 122 -4.51 -5.39 -9.32
C ILE A 122 -5.88 -6.07 -9.33
N THR A 123 -5.89 -7.33 -8.93
CA THR A 123 -7.07 -8.18 -8.74
C THR A 123 -7.21 -8.47 -7.25
N GLN A 124 -8.44 -8.70 -6.77
CA GLN A 124 -8.66 -9.12 -5.40
C GLN A 124 -8.99 -10.61 -5.38
N ASP A 125 -8.22 -11.39 -4.62
CA ASP A 125 -8.49 -12.81 -4.37
C ASP A 125 -8.85 -12.96 -2.89
N GLY A 126 -10.14 -13.16 -2.62
CA GLY A 126 -10.69 -13.11 -1.27
C GLY A 126 -10.51 -11.73 -0.61
N ASN A 127 -9.72 -11.69 0.47
CA ASN A 127 -9.46 -10.47 1.26
C ASN A 127 -8.14 -9.77 0.89
N ASN A 128 -7.35 -10.33 -0.02
CA ASN A 128 -6.01 -9.85 -0.34
C ASN A 128 -5.96 -9.23 -1.74
N LEU A 129 -5.17 -8.17 -1.89
CA LEU A 129 -4.95 -7.53 -3.19
C LEU A 129 -3.75 -8.21 -3.85
N LYS A 130 -3.90 -8.68 -5.08
CA LYS A 130 -2.89 -9.38 -5.86
C LYS A 130 -2.54 -8.63 -7.14
N LEU A 131 -1.26 -8.54 -7.44
CA LEU A 131 -0.75 -8.12 -8.74
C LEU A 131 -0.02 -9.31 -9.35
N THR A 132 -0.49 -9.77 -10.51
CA THR A 132 0.10 -10.89 -11.23
C THR A 132 0.68 -10.39 -12.55
N PHE A 133 1.93 -10.76 -12.85
CA PHE A 133 2.56 -10.47 -14.12
C PHE A 133 3.48 -11.63 -14.54
N ASP A 134 3.62 -11.81 -15.85
CA ASP A 134 4.43 -12.89 -16.41
C ASP A 134 5.81 -12.38 -16.82
N LEU A 135 6.83 -13.15 -16.48
CA LEU A 135 8.22 -12.95 -16.88
C LEU A 135 8.64 -14.10 -17.79
N GLN A 136 9.10 -13.78 -18.99
CA GLN A 136 9.62 -14.77 -19.92
C GLN A 136 11.15 -14.81 -19.85
N LYS A 137 11.70 -16.00 -19.67
CA LYS A 137 13.13 -16.29 -19.75
C LYS A 137 13.55 -16.40 -21.22
N TRP A 138 14.60 -15.66 -21.59
CA TRP A 138 15.10 -15.59 -22.97
C TRP A 138 16.53 -16.12 -23.14
N TRP A 139 17.19 -16.55 -22.07
CA TRP A 139 18.56 -17.06 -22.05
C TRP A 139 18.63 -18.57 -21.80
#